data_AF-A0A538DW71-F1
#
_entry.id   AF-A0A538DW71-F1
#
_cell.length_a   1.000
_cell.length_b   1.000
_cell.length_c   1.000
_cell.angle_alpha   90.00
_cell.angle_beta   90.00
_cell.angle_gamma   90.00
#
_symmetry.space_group_name_H-M   'P 1'
#
loop_
_entity.id
_entity.type
_entity.pdbx_description
1 polymer ?
#
loop_
_entity_poly.entity_id
_entity_poly.type
_entity_poly.pdbx_seq_one_letter_code
_entity_poly.pdbx_strand_id
1 'polypeptide(L)'
;MSSETRLRIWLERSGSGFRLRDAATEEPVRDDDPRIRVVKVAGVSYRLEALQDDAFAAGRRLALVPEPDNEHDPNAIGIWDEQRRVQAGYVPAEIARELDARDWQAVSVWEYVGDGRRGGLRVLLAPRDAWIGIPRA
;
A
#
# COMPACT_ATOMS: atom_id res chain seq x y z
N MET A 1 -26.34 16.85 7.24
CA MET A 1 -25.03 16.21 7.42
C MET A 1 -24.45 16.02 6.04
N SER A 2 -23.44 16.81 5.69
CA SER A 2 -22.80 16.74 4.37
C SER A 2 -22.24 15.34 4.19
N SER A 3 -22.65 14.61 3.15
CA SER A 3 -21.91 13.42 2.73
C SER A 3 -20.60 13.92 2.16
N GLU A 4 -19.53 13.94 2.95
CA GLU A 4 -18.19 14.02 2.38
C GLU A 4 -18.06 12.82 1.43
N THR A 5 -17.92 13.11 0.14
CA THR A 5 -17.83 12.09 -0.90
C THR A 5 -16.60 11.24 -0.60
N ARG A 6 -16.83 10.01 -0.12
CA ARG A 6 -15.83 8.95 0.04
C ARG A 6 -14.83 9.01 -1.11
N LEU A 7 -13.54 9.06 -0.83
CA LEU A 7 -12.49 9.04 -1.85
C LEU A 7 -12.63 7.79 -2.72
N ARG A 8 -12.61 7.96 -4.05
CA ARG A 8 -12.74 6.85 -5.01
C ARG A 8 -11.55 6.86 -5.95
N ILE A 9 -10.76 5.79 -5.92
CA ILE A 9 -9.54 5.65 -6.72
C ILE A 9 -9.71 4.49 -7.70
N TRP A 10 -9.42 4.74 -8.96
CA TRP A 10 -9.18 3.71 -9.96
C TRP A 10 -7.69 3.38 -10.03
N LEU A 11 -7.37 2.09 -9.99
CA LEU A 11 -6.05 1.56 -10.29
C LEU A 11 -5.98 1.23 -11.78
N GLU A 12 -5.43 2.14 -12.57
CA GLU A 12 -5.28 1.98 -14.02
C GLU A 12 -4.00 1.20 -14.33
N ARG A 13 -4.11 0.07 -15.05
CA ARG A 13 -2.96 -0.79 -15.32
C ARG A 13 -1.89 -0.02 -16.10
N SER A 14 -0.65 -0.06 -15.62
CA SER A 14 0.50 0.59 -16.28
C SER A 14 1.76 -0.22 -16.02
N GLY A 15 2.34 -0.80 -17.07
CA GLY A 15 3.54 -1.66 -16.95
C GLY A 15 3.39 -2.73 -15.86
N SER A 16 4.35 -2.76 -14.93
CA SER A 16 4.42 -3.69 -13.82
C SER A 16 3.53 -3.33 -12.62
N GLY A 17 2.63 -2.37 -12.75
CA GLY A 17 1.77 -1.94 -11.66
C GLY A 17 0.57 -1.12 -12.11
N PHE A 18 0.24 -0.10 -11.32
CA PHE A 18 -0.91 0.77 -11.51
C PHE A 18 -0.56 2.24 -11.36
N ARG A 19 -1.20 3.08 -12.18
CA ARG A 19 -1.34 4.51 -11.94
C ARG A 19 -2.66 4.75 -11.21
N LEU A 20 -2.69 5.81 -10.40
CA LEU A 20 -3.88 6.17 -9.61
C LEU A 20 -4.66 7.25 -10.37
N ARG A 21 -5.99 7.12 -10.41
CA ARG A 21 -6.89 8.10 -11.02
C ARG A 21 -8.09 8.33 -10.11
N ASP A 22 -8.47 9.58 -9.91
CA ASP A 22 -9.66 9.93 -9.12
C ASP A 22 -10.89 9.54 -9.94
N ALA A 23 -11.79 8.75 -9.36
CA ALA A 23 -12.96 8.25 -10.08
C ALA A 23 -14.04 9.31 -10.30
N ALA A 24 -14.00 10.42 -9.58
CA ALA A 24 -14.95 11.52 -9.73
C ALA A 24 -14.51 12.50 -10.81
N THR A 25 -13.21 12.78 -10.92
CA THR A 25 -12.67 13.79 -11.85
C THR A 25 -11.98 13.18 -13.08
N GLU A 26 -11.67 11.89 -13.04
CA GLU A 26 -10.82 11.18 -14.01
C GLU A 26 -9.39 11.72 -14.12
N GLU A 27 -8.98 12.60 -13.20
CA GLU A 27 -7.64 13.16 -13.15
C GLU A 27 -6.64 12.19 -12.49
N PRO A 28 -5.36 12.19 -12.91
CA PRO A 28 -4.33 11.43 -12.24
C PRO A 28 -4.16 11.86 -10.78
N VAL A 29 -4.17 10.90 -9.86
CA VAL A 29 -3.80 11.13 -8.45
C VAL A 29 -2.29 10.97 -8.34
N ARG A 30 -1.61 12.05 -7.97
CA ARG A 30 -0.16 12.09 -7.80
C ARG A 30 0.24 11.53 -6.44
N ASP A 31 1.51 11.19 -6.29
CA ASP A 31 2.08 10.66 -5.06
C ASP A 31 2.13 11.69 -3.91
N ASP A 32 2.08 12.98 -4.24
CA ASP A 32 1.99 14.12 -3.32
C ASP A 32 0.56 14.54 -2.96
N ASP A 33 -0.47 13.81 -3.42
CA ASP A 33 -1.86 14.10 -3.07
C ASP A 33 -2.07 13.91 -1.55
N PRO A 34 -2.53 14.94 -0.82
CA PRO A 34 -2.61 14.89 0.64
C PRO A 34 -3.64 13.88 1.18
N ARG A 35 -4.55 13.38 0.32
CA ARG A 35 -5.60 12.43 0.72
C ARG A 35 -5.10 10.99 0.81
N ILE A 36 -3.91 10.70 0.27
CA ILE A 36 -3.32 9.36 0.22
C ILE A 36 -1.84 9.41 0.58
N ARG A 37 -1.20 8.24 0.67
CA ARG A 37 0.26 8.14 0.64
C ARG A 37 0.69 6.98 -0.26
N VAL A 38 1.63 7.19 -1.18
CA VAL A 38 2.29 6.10 -1.92
C VAL A 38 3.69 5.91 -1.36
N VAL A 39 3.92 4.78 -0.68
CA VAL A 39 5.17 4.54 0.05
C VAL A 39 5.95 3.37 -0.56
N LYS A 40 7.28 3.46 -0.50
CA LYS A 40 8.16 2.31 -0.72
C LYS A 40 8.24 1.51 0.57
N VAL A 41 7.95 0.21 0.52
CA VAL A 41 8.00 -0.65 1.72
C VAL A 41 9.43 -0.69 2.28
N ALA A 42 9.56 -0.44 3.58
CA ALA A 42 10.83 -0.47 4.29
C ALA A 42 11.19 -1.90 4.71
N GLY A 43 12.49 -2.19 4.82
CA GLY A 43 12.99 -3.49 5.28
C GLY A 43 12.81 -4.66 4.32
N VAL A 44 12.39 -4.42 3.06
CA VAL A 44 12.19 -5.47 2.04
C VAL A 44 13.43 -6.32 1.78
N SER A 45 14.63 -5.76 1.92
CA SER A 45 15.90 -6.46 1.72
C SER A 45 16.11 -7.61 2.71
N TYR A 46 15.54 -7.53 3.92
CA TYR A 46 15.58 -8.60 4.91
C TYR A 46 14.52 -9.68 4.66
N ARG A 47 13.64 -9.46 3.68
CA ARG A 47 12.45 -10.28 3.41
C ARG A 47 12.31 -10.64 1.93
N LEU A 48 13.42 -10.70 1.19
CA LEU A 48 13.39 -10.91 -0.26
C LEU A 48 12.71 -12.21 -0.69
N GLU A 49 12.82 -13.28 0.10
CA GLU A 49 12.14 -14.56 -0.18
C GLU A 49 10.63 -14.45 0.02
N ALA A 50 10.21 -13.95 1.18
CA ALA A 50 8.80 -13.67 1.50
C ALA A 50 8.17 -12.73 0.46
N LEU A 51 8.92 -11.72 0.02
CA LEU A 51 8.48 -10.75 -0.98
C LEU A 51 8.19 -11.38 -2.35
N GLN A 52 8.58 -12.64 -2.63
CA GLN A 52 8.22 -13.31 -3.89
C GLN A 52 6.79 -13.88 -3.90
N ASP A 53 6.08 -13.90 -2.77
CA ASP A 53 4.72 -14.42 -2.70
C ASP A 53 3.76 -13.62 -3.63
N ASP A 54 2.87 -14.32 -4.33
CA ASP A 54 1.86 -13.76 -5.24
C ASP A 54 0.85 -12.87 -4.51
N ALA A 55 0.75 -13.00 -3.19
CA ALA A 55 -0.04 -12.12 -2.34
C ALA A 55 0.46 -10.66 -2.34
N PHE A 56 1.68 -10.40 -2.80
CA PHE A 56 2.21 -9.03 -2.99
C PHE A 56 2.17 -8.54 -4.43
N ALA A 57 1.59 -9.30 -5.37
CA ALA A 57 1.38 -8.84 -6.74
C ALA A 57 0.61 -7.52 -6.78
N ALA A 58 0.87 -6.71 -7.81
CA ALA A 58 0.19 -5.43 -7.98
C ALA A 58 -1.35 -5.65 -7.98
N GLY A 59 -2.06 -4.80 -7.26
CA GLY A 59 -3.51 -4.83 -7.06
C GLY A 59 -3.97 -5.67 -5.87
N ARG A 60 -3.07 -6.42 -5.22
CA ARG A 60 -3.40 -7.19 -4.01
C ARG A 60 -3.59 -6.28 -2.81
N ARG A 61 -4.62 -6.57 -2.01
CA ARG A 61 -4.83 -5.96 -0.70
C ARG A 61 -3.79 -6.46 0.28
N LEU A 62 -3.37 -5.56 1.17
CA LEU A 62 -2.37 -5.82 2.19
C LEU A 62 -2.94 -5.44 3.55
N ALA A 63 -2.50 -6.14 4.59
CA ALA A 63 -2.85 -5.82 5.96
C ALA A 63 -1.80 -4.89 6.58
N LEU A 64 -2.27 -3.83 7.24
CA LEU A 64 -1.48 -2.98 8.13
C LEU A 64 -1.62 -3.52 9.55
N VAL A 65 -0.51 -3.89 10.17
CA VAL A 65 -0.49 -4.52 11.50
C VAL A 65 0.42 -3.69 12.42
N PRO A 66 -0.13 -2.91 13.36
CA PRO A 66 0.66 -2.23 14.38
C PRO A 66 1.44 -3.23 15.25
N GLU A 67 2.69 -2.91 15.55
CA GLU A 67 3.58 -3.67 16.42
C GLU A 67 4.02 -2.78 17.61
N PRO A 68 3.13 -2.48 18.58
CA PRO A 68 3.43 -1.57 19.68
C PRO A 68 4.57 -2.05 20.61
N ASP A 69 4.80 -3.37 20.64
CA ASP A 69 5.85 -4.01 21.42
C ASP A 69 7.15 -4.21 20.60
N ASN A 70 7.27 -3.61 19.41
CA ASN A 70 8.47 -3.69 18.59
C ASN A 70 9.67 -3.05 19.32
N GLU A 71 10.75 -3.81 19.46
CA GLU A 71 11.94 -3.40 20.24
C GLU A 71 12.66 -2.17 19.67
N HIS A 72 12.46 -1.85 18.39
CA HIS A 72 13.14 -0.76 17.70
C HIS A 72 12.28 0.50 17.55
N ASP A 73 10.99 0.35 17.22
CA ASP A 73 10.07 1.47 17.06
C ASP A 73 8.64 1.05 17.48
N PRO A 74 8.10 1.58 18.60
CA PRO A 74 6.73 1.25 19.04
C PRO A 74 5.64 1.75 18.07
N ASN A 75 5.98 2.58 17.08
CA ASN A 75 5.06 3.01 16.02
C ASN A 75 5.17 2.12 14.78
N ALA A 76 5.95 1.03 14.81
CA ALA A 76 6.12 0.16 13.66
C ALA A 76 4.77 -0.38 13.18
N ILE A 77 4.51 -0.28 11.87
CA ILE A 77 3.35 -0.87 11.20
C ILE A 77 3.88 -1.85 10.16
N GLY A 78 3.69 -3.14 10.43
CA GLY A 78 4.01 -4.21 9.49
C GLY A 78 3.06 -4.18 8.29
N ILE A 79 3.62 -4.42 7.11
CA ILE A 79 2.87 -4.64 5.86
C ILE A 79 2.88 -6.14 5.57
N TRP A 80 1.71 -6.75 5.68
CA TRP A 80 1.48 -8.17 5.52
C TRP A 80 0.57 -8.44 4.32
N ASP A 81 0.52 -9.68 3.85
CA ASP A 81 -0.58 -10.10 2.99
C ASP A 81 -1.94 -9.94 3.71
N GLU A 82 -3.03 -9.92 2.95
CA GLU A 82 -4.37 -9.71 3.51
C GLU A 82 -4.73 -10.72 4.61
N GLN A 83 -4.23 -11.96 4.52
CA GLN A 83 -4.45 -13.01 5.51
C GLN A 83 -3.45 -13.00 6.68
N ARG A 84 -2.50 -12.07 6.71
CA ARG A 84 -1.45 -11.95 7.75
C ARG A 84 -0.61 -13.22 7.94
N ARG A 85 -0.35 -13.93 6.85
CA ARG A 85 0.52 -15.12 6.80
C ARG A 85 1.99 -14.74 6.57
N VAL A 86 2.24 -13.77 5.69
CA VAL A 86 3.59 -13.42 5.23
C VAL A 86 3.75 -11.90 5.29
N GLN A 87 4.88 -11.44 5.81
CA GLN A 87 5.22 -10.02 5.93
C GLN A 87 6.17 -9.60 4.81
N ALA A 88 5.84 -8.53 4.09
CA ALA A 88 6.72 -7.94 3.08
C ALA A 88 7.73 -6.96 3.68
N GLY A 89 7.39 -6.32 4.79
CA GLY A 89 8.21 -5.31 5.44
C GLY A 89 7.37 -4.38 6.30
N TYR A 90 7.73 -3.10 6.29
CA TYR A 90 7.13 -2.07 7.15
C TYR A 90 6.72 -0.83 6.37
N VAL A 91 5.74 -0.10 6.89
CA VAL A 91 5.55 1.31 6.54
C VAL A 91 6.83 2.07 6.97
N PRO A 92 7.35 3.02 6.15
CA PRO A 92 8.48 3.86 6.56
C PRO A 92 8.22 4.55 7.91
N ALA A 93 9.23 4.59 8.78
CA ALA A 93 9.06 4.97 10.18
C ALA A 93 8.51 6.40 10.37
N GLU A 94 8.93 7.33 9.52
CA GLU A 94 8.43 8.71 9.49
C GLU A 94 6.93 8.78 9.18
N ILE A 95 6.44 7.92 8.30
CA ILE A 95 5.03 7.83 7.95
C ILE A 95 4.26 7.07 9.03
N ALA A 96 4.84 6.00 9.59
CA ALA A 96 4.19 5.18 10.59
C ALA A 96 3.86 5.95 11.89
N ARG A 97 4.71 6.91 12.27
CA ARG A 97 4.49 7.80 13.43
C ARG A 97 3.28 8.73 13.29
N GLU A 98 2.84 9.00 12.07
CA GLU A 98 1.72 9.89 11.77
C GLU A 98 0.42 9.14 11.47
N LEU A 99 0.46 7.80 11.40
CA LEU A 99 -0.66 6.97 10.99
C LEU A 99 -1.29 6.20 12.15
N ASP A 100 -2.61 6.32 12.32
CA ASP A 100 -3.38 5.26 12.96
C ASP A 100 -3.73 4.20 11.92
N ALA A 101 -3.10 3.03 11.98
CA ALA A 101 -3.34 1.95 11.02
C ALA A 101 -4.82 1.54 10.89
N ARG A 102 -5.67 1.82 11.89
CA ARG A 102 -7.11 1.51 11.87
C ARG A 102 -7.90 2.40 10.92
N ASP A 103 -7.37 3.57 10.61
CA ASP A 103 -8.01 4.56 9.72
C ASP A 103 -7.56 4.42 8.27
N TRP A 104 -6.66 3.47 7.98
CA TRP A 104 -6.05 3.29 6.67
C TRP A 104 -6.22 1.86 6.13
N GLN A 105 -6.16 1.73 4.81
CA GLN A 105 -6.08 0.47 4.08
C GLN A 105 -4.89 0.50 3.11
N ALA A 106 -4.40 -0.67 2.72
CA ALA A 106 -3.21 -0.80 1.89
C ALA A 106 -3.45 -1.67 0.65
N VAL A 107 -2.90 -1.24 -0.50
CA VAL A 107 -2.91 -2.00 -1.75
C VAL A 107 -1.51 -1.96 -2.38
N SER A 108 -1.00 -3.10 -2.83
CA SER A 108 0.19 -3.16 -3.67
C SER A 108 -0.07 -2.46 -5.00
N VAL A 109 0.72 -1.44 -5.37
CA VAL A 109 0.49 -0.67 -6.61
C VAL A 109 1.64 -0.77 -7.61
N TRP A 110 2.84 -1.10 -7.16
CA TRP A 110 3.98 -1.28 -8.06
C TRP A 110 4.99 -2.27 -7.52
N GLU A 111 5.54 -3.06 -8.43
CA GLU A 111 6.57 -4.06 -8.14
C GLU A 111 7.89 -3.63 -8.80
N TYR A 112 8.96 -3.58 -8.03
CA TYR A 112 10.31 -3.44 -8.58
C TYR A 112 10.87 -4.82 -8.84
N VAL A 113 11.00 -5.20 -10.11
CA VAL A 113 11.48 -6.52 -10.53
C VAL A 113 12.83 -6.38 -11.23
N GLY A 114 13.82 -7.14 -10.77
CA GLY A 114 15.14 -7.28 -11.40
C GLY A 114 15.51 -8.76 -11.43
N ASP A 115 16.10 -9.24 -12.53
CA ASP A 115 16.47 -10.64 -12.72
C ASP A 115 15.34 -11.65 -12.43
N GLY A 116 14.11 -11.27 -12.80
CA GLY A 116 12.91 -12.09 -12.58
C GLY A 116 12.43 -12.17 -11.13
N ARG A 117 13.00 -11.38 -10.21
CA ARG A 117 12.67 -11.39 -8.79
C ARG A 117 12.22 -10.01 -8.30
N ARG A 118 11.23 -9.98 -7.40
CA ARG A 118 10.78 -8.75 -6.75
C ARG A 118 11.85 -8.27 -5.77
N GLY A 119 12.43 -7.09 -6.01
CA GLY A 119 13.39 -6.42 -5.13
C GLY A 119 12.78 -5.30 -4.28
N GLY A 120 11.52 -4.94 -4.53
CA GLY A 120 10.80 -3.94 -3.75
C GLY A 120 9.34 -3.82 -4.12
N LEU A 121 8.59 -3.09 -3.28
CA LEU A 121 7.16 -2.88 -3.39
C LEU A 121 6.83 -1.40 -3.15
N ARG A 122 5.95 -0.83 -3.98
CA ARG A 122 5.20 0.39 -3.63
C ARG A 122 3.79 0.02 -3.22
N VAL A 123 3.34 0.65 -2.15
CA VAL A 123 2.01 0.44 -1.56
C VAL A 123 1.28 1.77 -1.53
N LEU A 124 0.03 1.74 -1.99
CA LEU A 124 -0.93 2.81 -1.74
C LEU A 124 -1.51 2.62 -0.34
N LEU A 125 -1.36 3.64 0.50
CA LEU A 125 -2.11 3.84 1.72
C LEU A 125 -3.23 4.84 1.41
N ALA A 126 -4.47 4.45 1.66
CA ALA A 126 -5.64 5.30 1.51
C ALA A 126 -6.51 5.23 2.76
N PRO A 127 -7.39 6.22 3.02
CA PRO A 127 -8.38 6.13 4.08
C PRO A 127 -9.12 4.79 4.03
N ARG A 128 -9.40 4.19 5.19
CA ARG A 128 -10.00 2.86 5.28
C ARG A 128 -11.38 2.79 4.65
N ASP A 129 -12.08 3.90 4.64
CA ASP A 129 -13.34 4.03 3.97
C ASP A 129 -13.17 4.37 2.48
N ALA A 130 -11.99 4.64 1.92
CA ALA A 130 -11.83 4.90 0.49
C ALA A 130 -12.30 3.69 -0.35
N TRP A 131 -12.88 3.94 -1.52
CA TRP A 131 -13.17 2.89 -2.49
C TRP A 131 -11.99 2.80 -3.47
N ILE A 132 -11.49 1.59 -3.67
CA ILE A 132 -10.39 1.30 -4.61
C ILE A 132 -10.89 0.27 -5.60
N GLY A 133 -10.99 0.66 -6.86
CA GLY A 133 -11.40 -0.20 -7.96
C GLY A 133 -10.24 -0.53 -8.88
N ILE A 134 -10.19 -1.76 -9.37
CA ILE A 134 -9.38 -2.15 -10.52
C ILE A 134 -10.37 -2.28 -11.69
N PRO A 135 -10.23 -1.52 -12.80
CA PRO A 135 -11.07 -1.71 -13.96
C PRO A 135 -11.01 -3.18 -14.38
N ARG A 136 -12.18 -3.81 -14.54
CA ARG A 136 -12.24 -5.14 -15.12
C ARG A 136 -11.78 -5.01 -16.58
N ALA A 137 -10.80 -5.83 -16.96
CA ALA A 137 -10.45 -6.02 -18.36
C ALA A 137 -11.64 -6.60 -19.15
#